data_AF-A0A4V3FMF3-F1
#
_entry.id   AF-A0A4V3FMF3-F1
#
_cell.length_a   1.000
_cell.length_b   1.000
_cell.length_c   1.000
_cell.angle_alpha   90.00
_cell.angle_beta   90.00
_cell.angle_gamma   90.00
#
_symmetry.space_group_name_H-M   'P 1'
#
loop_
_entity.id
_entity.type
_entity.pdbx_description
1 polymer ?
#
loop_
_entity_poly.entity_id
_entity_poly.type
_entity_poly.pdbx_seq_one_letter_code
_entity_poly.pdbx_strand_id
1 'polypeptide(L)'
;MTNKIVLHWGEQDLKMGNKEKFATILKYFNLIKNTKNLKTQKDIQIVSECQKILGNTDKLLKLRKMLLASHSLLMKTFLASLPSEYRLIYDNDILQQVPNRKWYLHFFSKSTYYRKLNELLSIIWFLMF
;
A
#
# COMPACT_ATOMS: atom_id res chain seq x y z
N MET A 1 10.63 -41.98 -4.52
CA MET A 1 9.44 -41.33 -5.12
C MET A 1 9.00 -40.19 -4.21
N THR A 2 8.56 -39.10 -4.82
CA THR A 2 8.70 -37.70 -4.42
C THR A 2 7.93 -37.28 -3.16
N ASN A 3 8.61 -36.68 -2.19
CA ASN A 3 8.01 -35.94 -1.08
C ASN A 3 7.32 -34.67 -1.65
N LYS A 4 5.99 -34.62 -1.60
CA LYS A 4 5.23 -33.38 -1.81
C LYS A 4 5.38 -32.52 -0.56
N ILE A 5 6.27 -31.53 -0.63
CA ILE A 5 6.24 -30.37 0.28
C ILE A 5 5.00 -29.57 -0.12
N VAL A 6 3.93 -29.70 0.67
CA VAL A 6 2.77 -28.82 0.57
C VAL A 6 3.19 -27.48 1.18
N LEU A 7 3.53 -26.54 0.30
CA LEU A 7 3.72 -25.14 0.66
C LEU A 7 2.36 -24.56 1.07
N HIS A 8 2.11 -24.48 2.38
CA HIS A 8 1.03 -23.70 2.97
C HIS A 8 1.32 -22.19 2.80
N TRP A 9 1.16 -21.69 1.59
CA TRP A 9 1.08 -20.26 1.31
C TRP A 9 -0.16 -20.06 0.44
N GLY A 10 -1.30 -19.69 1.04
CA GLY A 10 -2.46 -19.32 0.24
C GLY A 10 -3.87 -19.46 0.82
N GLU A 11 -4.05 -19.79 2.11
CA GLU A 11 -5.42 -19.96 2.65
C GLU A 11 -5.86 -18.92 3.69
N GLN A 12 -4.97 -18.05 4.18
CA GLN A 12 -5.35 -17.00 5.14
C GLN A 12 -5.71 -15.65 4.50
N ASP A 13 -5.44 -15.43 3.20
CA ASP A 13 -5.77 -14.18 2.51
C ASP A 13 -7.21 -14.10 1.97
N LEU A 14 -7.99 -15.17 2.15
CA LEU A 14 -9.35 -15.27 1.63
C LEU A 14 -10.39 -14.75 2.64
N LYS A 15 -10.77 -13.48 2.43
CA LYS A 15 -11.96 -12.74 2.96
C LYS A 15 -11.70 -11.70 4.05
N MET A 16 -10.68 -10.86 3.90
CA MET A 16 -10.64 -9.59 4.64
C MET A 16 -11.77 -8.66 4.14
N GLY A 17 -12.62 -8.17 5.05
CA GLY A 17 -13.77 -7.33 4.70
C GLY A 17 -13.35 -5.94 4.22
N ASN A 18 -14.17 -5.27 3.40
CA ASN A 18 -13.83 -3.95 2.82
C ASN A 18 -13.47 -2.89 3.89
N LYS A 19 -14.09 -2.97 5.06
CA LYS A 19 -13.80 -2.11 6.22
C LYS A 19 -12.39 -2.35 6.77
N GLU A 20 -11.96 -3.60 6.81
CA GLU A 20 -10.62 -3.99 7.27
C GLU A 20 -9.56 -3.62 6.25
N LYS A 21 -9.82 -3.88 4.95
CA LYS A 21 -8.96 -3.41 3.84
C LYS A 21 -8.74 -1.90 3.92
N PHE A 22 -9.82 -1.14 4.08
CA PHE A 22 -9.74 0.31 4.22
C PHE A 22 -8.90 0.74 5.43
N ALA A 23 -9.13 0.14 6.60
CA ALA A 23 -8.37 0.46 7.81
C ALA A 23 -6.88 0.13 7.65
N THR A 24 -6.54 -0.99 7.01
CA THR A 24 -5.15 -1.39 6.75
C THR A 24 -4.46 -0.46 5.76
N ILE A 25 -5.15 -0.06 4.68
CA ILE A 25 -4.65 0.92 3.71
C ILE A 25 -4.37 2.25 4.43
N LEU A 26 -5.31 2.76 5.25
CA LEU A 26 -5.09 3.98 6.01
C LEU A 26 -3.90 3.87 6.98
N LYS A 27 -3.76 2.75 7.70
CA LYS A 27 -2.61 2.50 8.58
C LYS A 27 -1.29 2.55 7.80
N TYR A 28 -1.23 1.92 6.63
CA TYR A 28 -0.05 1.92 5.77
C TYR A 28 0.31 3.32 5.28
N PHE A 29 -0.66 4.08 4.75
CA PHE A 29 -0.39 5.45 4.28
C PHE A 29 0.01 6.39 5.43
N ASN A 30 -0.59 6.21 6.62
CA ASN A 30 -0.17 6.94 7.82
C ASN A 30 1.26 6.55 8.25
N LEU A 31 1.64 5.27 8.17
CA LEU A 31 3.01 4.83 8.42
C LEU A 31 3.98 5.48 7.43
N ILE A 32 3.67 5.52 6.13
CA ILE A 32 4.50 6.19 5.13
C ILE A 32 4.62 7.69 5.42
N LYS A 33 3.50 8.35 5.74
CA LYS A 33 3.47 9.78 6.08
C LYS A 33 4.35 10.08 7.29
N ASN A 34 4.32 9.22 8.30
CA ASN A 34 5.10 9.38 9.53
C ASN A 34 6.58 8.95 9.38
N THR A 35 6.88 7.98 8.51
CA THR A 35 8.27 7.52 8.25
C THR A 35 9.06 8.47 7.37
N LYS A 36 8.41 9.35 6.59
CA LYS A 36 9.10 10.49 5.95
C LYS A 36 9.82 11.41 6.96
N ASN A 37 9.42 11.37 8.24
CA ASN A 37 10.04 12.13 9.34
C ASN A 37 11.02 11.29 10.20
N LEU A 38 11.14 9.98 9.95
CA LEU A 38 12.00 9.07 10.72
C LEU A 38 13.27 8.73 9.92
N LYS A 39 14.13 9.72 9.70
CA LYS A 39 15.56 9.45 9.46
C LYS A 39 16.25 9.28 10.82
N THR A 40 15.95 8.21 11.55
CA THR A 40 16.56 7.96 12.86
C THR A 40 17.53 6.79 12.81
N GLN A 41 18.71 7.02 13.38
CA GLN A 41 19.89 6.18 13.58
C GLN A 41 19.65 4.66 13.77
N LYS A 42 18.50 4.24 14.31
CA LYS A 42 18.14 2.82 14.50
C LYS A 42 18.00 2.02 13.20
N ASP A 43 17.48 2.63 12.13
CA ASP A 43 17.35 1.94 10.84
C ASP A 43 18.73 1.67 10.21
N ILE A 44 19.70 2.55 10.48
CA ILE A 44 21.08 2.37 10.02
C ILE A 44 21.74 1.19 10.75
N GLN A 45 21.44 1.01 12.04
CA GLN A 45 22.03 -0.03 12.88
C GLN A 45 21.53 -1.44 12.52
N ILE A 46 20.21 -1.59 12.32
CA ILE A 46 19.59 -2.85 11.84
C ILE A 46 20.10 -3.19 10.44
N VAL A 47 20.21 -2.20 9.55
CA VAL A 47 20.77 -2.40 8.21
C VAL A 47 22.25 -2.81 8.30
N SER A 48 23.04 -2.24 9.21
CA SER A 48 24.45 -2.60 9.44
C SER A 48 24.60 -4.06 9.90
N GLU A 49 23.74 -4.53 10.79
CA GLU A 49 23.76 -5.91 11.26
C GLU A 49 23.32 -6.90 10.17
N CYS A 50 22.29 -6.56 9.38
CA CYS A 50 21.91 -7.34 8.21
C CYS A 50 23.01 -7.33 7.12
N GLN A 51 23.76 -6.23 6.98
CA GLN A 51 24.87 -6.12 6.03
C GLN A 51 26.02 -7.05 6.37
N LYS A 52 26.32 -7.26 7.66
CA LYS A 52 27.36 -8.20 8.11
C LYS A 52 26.99 -9.66 7.81
N ILE A 53 25.70 -9.99 7.81
CA ILE A 53 25.22 -11.37 7.59
C ILE A 53 25.17 -11.72 6.09
N LEU A 54 24.91 -10.76 5.21
CA LEU A 54 24.51 -11.06 3.83
C LEU A 54 25.61 -11.03 2.75
N GLY A 55 26.84 -10.59 3.04
CA GLY A 55 28.03 -10.72 2.18
C GLY A 55 27.96 -10.13 0.74
N ASN A 56 26.80 -9.71 0.26
CA ASN A 56 26.50 -9.28 -1.12
C ASN A 56 25.55 -8.07 -1.10
N THR A 57 25.80 -7.19 -0.13
CA THR A 57 24.98 -6.05 0.28
C THR A 57 24.71 -5.09 -0.87
N ASP A 58 25.66 -4.89 -1.78
CA ASP A 58 25.50 -3.97 -2.90
C ASP A 58 24.46 -4.44 -3.93
N LYS A 59 24.43 -5.74 -4.24
CA LYS A 59 23.43 -6.31 -5.17
C LYS A 59 22.04 -6.26 -4.55
N LEU A 60 21.91 -6.60 -3.27
CA LEU A 60 20.65 -6.52 -2.54
C LEU A 60 20.17 -5.08 -2.38
N LEU A 61 21.07 -4.14 -2.09
CA LEU A 61 20.77 -2.72 -2.00
C LEU A 61 20.37 -2.15 -3.36
N LYS A 62 21.02 -2.59 -4.45
CA LYS A 62 20.64 -2.24 -5.82
C LYS A 62 19.25 -2.79 -6.17
N LEU A 63 18.96 -4.04 -5.87
CA LEU A 63 17.63 -4.64 -6.08
C LEU A 63 16.56 -3.92 -5.27
N ARG A 64 16.84 -3.59 -4.00
CA ARG A 64 15.93 -2.78 -3.16
C ARG A 64 15.67 -1.41 -3.78
N LYS A 65 16.72 -0.72 -4.24
CA LYS A 65 16.58 0.59 -4.92
C LYS A 65 15.74 0.47 -6.19
N MET A 66 15.98 -0.56 -6.99
CA MET A 66 15.21 -0.82 -8.21
C MET A 66 13.74 -1.12 -7.88
N LEU A 67 13.47 -1.96 -6.89
CA LEU A 67 12.11 -2.28 -6.44
C LEU A 67 11.38 -1.02 -5.95
N LEU A 68 12.02 -0.19 -5.13
CA LEU A 68 11.44 1.07 -4.64
C LEU A 68 11.18 2.06 -5.78
N ALA A 69 12.09 2.14 -6.77
CA ALA A 69 11.92 2.99 -7.94
C ALA A 69 10.75 2.51 -8.81
N SER A 70 10.65 1.21 -9.07
CA SER A 70 9.55 0.60 -9.82
C SER A 70 8.22 0.80 -9.11
N HIS A 71 8.16 0.58 -7.79
CA HIS A 71 6.95 0.82 -7.00
C HIS A 71 6.54 2.30 -7.02
N SER A 72 7.50 3.22 -6.88
CA SER A 72 7.24 4.67 -6.98
C SER A 72 6.69 5.06 -8.35
N LEU A 73 7.26 4.53 -9.43
CA LEU A 73 6.78 4.75 -10.79
C LEU A 73 5.37 4.18 -10.98
N LEU A 74 5.13 2.94 -10.54
CA LEU A 74 3.84 2.29 -10.62
C LEU A 74 2.75 3.10 -9.90
N MET A 75 3.03 3.56 -8.68
CA MET A 75 2.09 4.41 -7.94
C MET A 75 1.82 5.75 -8.64
N LYS A 76 2.84 6.38 -9.23
CA LYS A 76 2.65 7.62 -10.00
C LYS A 76 1.78 7.38 -11.23
N THR A 77 2.05 6.32 -11.99
CA THR A 77 1.27 5.95 -13.17
C THR A 77 -0.16 5.62 -12.80
N PHE A 78 -0.38 4.85 -11.74
CA PHE A 78 -1.70 4.56 -11.19
C PHE A 78 -2.46 5.86 -10.87
N LEU A 79 -1.85 6.75 -10.10
CA LEU A 79 -2.48 8.02 -9.72
C LEU A 79 -2.79 8.93 -10.91
N ALA A 80 -1.97 8.91 -11.96
CA ALA A 80 -2.20 9.65 -13.18
C ALA A 80 -3.31 9.03 -14.06
N SER A 81 -3.47 7.70 -13.99
CA SER A 81 -4.49 6.97 -14.75
C SER A 81 -5.88 6.98 -14.09
N LEU A 82 -5.98 7.40 -12.82
CA LEU A 82 -7.25 7.43 -12.09
C LEU A 82 -8.23 8.41 -12.73
N PRO A 83 -9.47 7.98 -13.07
CA PRO A 83 -10.51 8.89 -13.49
C PRO A 83 -10.85 9.89 -12.38
N SER A 84 -11.33 11.08 -12.76
CA SER A 84 -11.58 12.21 -11.86
C SER A 84 -12.41 11.86 -10.62
N GLU A 85 -13.43 11.02 -10.77
CA GLU A 85 -14.28 10.57 -9.66
C GLU A 85 -13.53 9.72 -8.63
N TYR A 86 -12.69 8.79 -9.07
CA TYR A 86 -11.87 7.97 -8.19
C TYR A 86 -10.74 8.79 -7.57
N ARG A 87 -10.21 9.77 -8.33
CA ARG A 87 -9.23 10.72 -7.82
C ARG A 87 -9.79 11.57 -6.68
N LEU A 88 -11.02 12.04 -6.83
CA LEU A 88 -11.73 12.78 -5.80
C LEU A 88 -11.89 11.96 -4.50
N ILE A 89 -12.29 10.68 -4.62
CA ILE A 89 -12.38 9.74 -3.49
C ILE A 89 -11.00 9.52 -2.86
N TYR A 90 -9.96 9.27 -3.67
CA TYR A 90 -8.59 9.07 -3.20
C TYR A 90 -8.10 10.28 -2.39
N ASP A 91 -8.26 11.48 -2.93
CA ASP A 91 -7.74 12.69 -2.31
C ASP A 91 -8.46 12.99 -0.99
N ASN A 92 -9.79 12.82 -0.91
CA ASN A 92 -10.56 13.11 0.30
C ASN A 92 -10.41 12.02 1.37
N ASP A 93 -10.55 10.74 1.01
CA ASP A 93 -10.62 9.65 1.99
C ASP A 93 -9.26 9.05 2.35
N ILE A 94 -8.32 9.01 1.41
CA ILE A 94 -7.01 8.37 1.60
C ILE A 94 -5.94 9.40 1.94
N LEU A 95 -5.82 10.46 1.14
CA LEU A 95 -4.73 11.43 1.27
C LEU A 95 -5.01 12.47 2.38
N GLN A 96 -6.16 13.14 2.31
CA GLN A 96 -6.53 14.21 3.25
C GLN A 96 -7.20 13.66 4.51
N GLN A 97 -7.85 12.49 4.41
CA GLN A 97 -8.63 11.88 5.50
C GLN A 97 -9.65 12.88 6.07
N VAL A 98 -10.44 13.48 5.18
CA VAL A 98 -11.40 14.53 5.53
C VAL A 98 -12.31 14.06 6.66
N PRO A 99 -12.40 14.79 7.79
CA PRO A 99 -13.15 14.34 8.96
C PRO A 99 -14.67 14.26 8.71
N ASN A 100 -15.18 15.02 7.73
CA ASN A 100 -16.58 14.94 7.31
C ASN A 100 -16.82 13.72 6.41
N ARG A 101 -17.28 12.61 7.01
CA ARG A 101 -17.59 11.35 6.32
C ARG A 101 -18.74 11.41 5.31
N LYS A 102 -19.34 12.58 5.05
CA LYS A 102 -20.46 12.75 4.11
C LYS A 102 -20.14 13.66 2.92
N TRP A 103 -18.89 14.09 2.76
CA TRP A 103 -18.46 14.93 1.63
C TRP A 103 -18.90 14.35 0.26
N TYR A 104 -18.95 13.02 0.14
CA TYR A 104 -19.32 12.34 -1.10
C TYR A 104 -20.76 12.61 -1.55
N LEU A 105 -21.67 13.00 -0.63
CA LEU A 105 -23.09 13.24 -0.98
C LEU A 105 -23.29 14.43 -1.93
N HIS A 106 -22.29 15.31 -2.04
CA HIS A 106 -22.31 16.41 -3.01
C HIS A 106 -22.08 15.96 -4.45
N PHE A 107 -21.54 14.75 -4.66
CA PHE A 107 -21.10 14.26 -5.97
C PHE A 107 -21.71 12.90 -6.34
N PHE A 108 -22.02 12.07 -5.34
CA PHE A 108 -22.43 10.69 -5.55
C PHE A 108 -23.60 10.32 -4.63
N SER A 109 -24.43 9.39 -5.10
CA SER A 109 -25.27 8.61 -4.20
C SER A 109 -24.40 7.75 -3.26
N LYS A 110 -24.94 7.39 -2.10
CA LYS A 110 -24.24 6.53 -1.13
C LYS A 110 -23.77 5.21 -1.75
N SER A 111 -24.61 4.54 -2.53
CA SER A 111 -24.28 3.26 -3.16
C SER A 111 -23.17 3.41 -4.21
N THR A 112 -23.27 4.44 -5.07
CA THR A 112 -22.24 4.73 -6.09
C THR A 112 -20.89 4.98 -5.45
N TYR A 113 -20.85 5.78 -4.38
CA TYR A 113 -19.64 6.08 -3.64
C TYR A 113 -19.00 4.79 -3.08
N TYR A 114 -19.74 3.96 -2.34
CA TYR A 114 -19.16 2.76 -1.75
C TYR A 114 -18.72 1.72 -2.78
N ARG A 115 -19.40 1.63 -3.93
CA ARG A 115 -18.95 0.78 -5.04
C ARG A 115 -17.60 1.25 -5.59
N LYS A 116 -17.50 2.55 -5.91
CA LYS A 116 -16.25 3.15 -6.43
C LYS A 116 -15.11 3.10 -5.42
N LEU A 117 -15.40 3.36 -4.15
CA LEU A 117 -14.44 3.21 -3.07
C LEU A 117 -13.94 1.77 -2.99
N ASN A 118 -14.81 0.77 -3.09
CA ASN A 118 -14.38 -0.62 -3.02
C ASN A 118 -13.48 -1.04 -4.20
N GLU A 119 -13.82 -0.60 -5.41
CA GLU A 119 -12.98 -0.80 -6.60
C GLU A 119 -11.61 -0.15 -6.41
N LEU A 120 -11.59 1.11 -5.95
CA LEU A 120 -10.36 1.85 -5.67
C LEU A 120 -9.48 1.13 -4.64
N LEU A 121 -10.08 0.68 -3.53
CA LEU A 121 -9.35 -0.03 -2.48
C LEU A 121 -8.80 -1.37 -2.95
N SER A 122 -9.53 -2.06 -3.83
CA SER A 122 -9.06 -3.32 -4.40
C SER A 122 -7.82 -3.12 -5.27
N ILE A 123 -7.79 -2.05 -6.07
CA ILE A 123 -6.62 -1.71 -6.89
C ILE A 123 -5.46 -1.26 -6.00
N ILE A 124 -5.70 -0.37 -5.03
CA ILE A 124 -4.67 0.07 -4.08
C ILE A 124 -4.08 -1.12 -3.31
N TRP A 125 -4.92 -2.07 -2.89
CA TRP A 125 -4.47 -3.27 -2.21
C TRP A 125 -3.51 -4.10 -3.07
N PHE A 126 -3.88 -4.35 -4.33
CA PHE A 126 -3.02 -5.04 -5.30
C PHE A 126 -1.70 -4.31 -5.58
N LEU A 127 -1.70 -2.98 -5.50
CA LEU A 127 -0.47 -2.20 -5.68
C LEU A 127 0.44 -2.23 -4.45
N MET A 128 -0.10 -2.54 -3.28
CA MET A 128 0.63 -2.56 -2.01
C MET A 128 1.21 -3.94 -1.65
N PHE A 129 0.62 -5.02 -2.15
CA PHE A 129 0.95 -6.43 -1.83
C PHE A 129 1.10 -7.25 -3.11
#